data_AF-A0A958FUT9-F1
#
_entry.id   AF-A0A958FUT9-F1
#
_cell.length_a   1.000
_cell.length_b   1.000
_cell.length_c   1.000
_cell.angle_alpha   90.00
_cell.angle_beta   90.00
_cell.angle_gamma   90.00
#
_symmetry.space_group_name_H-M   'P 1'
#
loop_
_entity.id
_entity.type
_entity.pdbx_description
1 polymer ?
#
loop_
_entity_poly.entity_id
_entity_poly.type
_entity_poly.pdbx_seq_one_letter_code
_entity_poly.pdbx_strand_id
1 'polypeptide(L)' 'QTLANQLGENGKLIVPVGDKVQQKLMIVTRQGNNFDIIEADSRSFVPLIGKRGWAD' A
#
# COMPACT_ATOMS: atom_id res chain seq x y z
N GLN A 1 -12.45 7.91 0.74
CA GLN A 1 -11.12 8.25 1.29
C GLN A 1 -10.14 7.11 0.99
N THR A 2 -8.87 7.38 0.66
CA THR A 2 -7.82 6.34 0.51
C THR A 2 -7.19 6.05 1.88
N LEU A 3 -6.55 4.87 2.04
CA LEU A 3 -5.78 4.56 3.26
C LEU A 3 -4.60 5.54 3.43
N ALA A 4 -3.90 5.88 2.35
CA ALA A 4 -2.80 6.85 2.40
C ALA A 4 -3.24 8.24 2.91
N ASN A 5 -4.43 8.73 2.51
CA ASN A 5 -4.93 10.02 2.97
C ASN A 5 -5.45 10.01 4.42
N GLN A 6 -5.53 8.84 5.06
CA GLN A 6 -5.85 8.72 6.49
C GLN A 6 -4.60 8.78 7.37
N LEU A 7 -3.40 8.73 6.78
CA LEU A 7 -2.14 8.82 7.53
C LEU A 7 -1.98 10.21 8.16
N GLY A 8 -1.56 10.23 9.42
CA GLY A 8 -1.01 11.43 10.05
C GLY A 8 0.35 11.80 9.45
N GLU A 9 0.88 12.97 9.82
CA GLU A 9 2.24 13.39 9.46
C GLU A 9 3.27 12.35 9.93
N ASN A 10 4.24 11.99 9.07
CA ASN A 10 5.20 10.91 9.28
C ASN A 10 4.59 9.50 9.50
N GLY A 11 3.27 9.36 9.34
CA GLY A 11 2.57 8.09 9.41
C GLY A 11 3.01 7.15 8.29
N LYS A 12 2.98 5.84 8.57
CA LYS A 12 3.42 4.80 7.64
C LYS A 12 2.30 3.83 7.29
N LEU A 13 2.19 3.51 6.00
CA LEU A 13 1.38 2.42 5.49
C LEU A 13 2.31 1.38 4.87
N ILE A 14 2.30 0.17 5.41
CA ILE A 14 3.01 -0.98 4.86
C ILE A 14 1.97 -1.88 4.20
N VAL A 15 2.04 -2.06 2.88
CA VAL A 15 1.00 -2.74 2.10
C VAL A 15 1.59 -3.49 0.90
N PRO A 16 1.17 -4.73 0.63
CA PRO A 16 1.53 -5.42 -0.60
C PRO A 16 0.77 -4.82 -1.79
N VAL A 17 1.49 -4.43 -2.84
CA VAL A 17 0.92 -3.89 -4.07
C VAL A 17 1.47 -4.65 -5.27
N GLY A 18 0.57 -5.06 -6.15
CA GLY A 18 0.89 -5.84 -7.34
C GLY A 18 -0.35 -6.58 -7.83
N ASP A 19 -0.14 -7.57 -8.68
CA ASP A 19 -1.21 -8.43 -9.19
C ASP A 19 -1.61 -9.51 -8.17
N LYS A 20 -2.47 -10.46 -8.55
CA LYS A 20 -2.95 -11.52 -7.65
C LYS A 20 -1.90 -12.57 -7.29
N VAL A 21 -0.79 -12.65 -8.02
CA VAL A 21 0.23 -13.70 -7.92
C VAL A 21 1.54 -13.15 -7.35
N GLN A 22 1.92 -11.94 -7.75
CA GLN A 22 3.15 -11.29 -7.36
C GLN A 22 2.87 -9.86 -6.87
N GLN A 23 3.18 -9.61 -5.59
CA GLN A 23 3.16 -8.27 -5.02
C GLN A 23 4.54 -7.87 -4.52
N LYS A 24 4.81 -6.56 -4.47
CA LYS A 24 5.93 -5.99 -3.72
C LYS A 24 5.41 -5.38 -2.44
N LEU A 25 6.16 -5.52 -1.36
CA LEU A 25 5.83 -4.82 -0.13
C LEU A 25 6.23 -3.35 -0.28
N MET A 26 5.26 -2.43 -0.20
CA MET A 26 5.51 -0.99 -0.26
C MET A 26 5.45 -0.40 1.14
N ILE A 27 6.44 0.42 1.48
CA ILE A 27 6.45 1.24 2.69
C ILE A 27 6.20 2.68 2.26
N VAL A 28 5.00 3.17 2.54
CA VAL A 28 4.57 4.53 2.21
C VAL A 28 4.66 5.39 3.46
N THR A 29 5.37 6.52 3.40
CA THR A 29 5.46 7.50 4.50
C THR A 29 4.88 8.83 4.05
N ARG A 30 3.99 9.44 4.85
CA ARG A 30 3.44 10.77 4.56
C ARG A 30 4.45 11.87 4.92
N GLN A 31 4.74 12.74 3.96
CA GLN A 31 5.58 13.93 4.10
C GLN A 31 4.77 15.16 3.65
N GLY A 32 4.09 15.82 4.58
CA GLY A 32 3.14 16.89 4.27
C GLY A 32 2.06 16.44 3.28
N ASN A 33 2.05 17.03 2.07
CA ASN A 33 1.10 16.68 1.01
C ASN A 33 1.60 15.58 0.06
N ASN A 34 2.81 15.07 0.30
CA ASN A 34 3.46 14.07 -0.53
C ASN A 34 3.55 12.73 0.20
N PHE A 35 3.89 11.69 -0.57
CA PHE A 35 4.14 10.35 -0.07
C PHE A 35 5.49 9.86 -0.58
N ASP A 36 6.37 9.52 0.35
CA ASP A 36 7.61 8.82 0.03
C ASP A 36 7.33 7.32 0.01
N ILE A 37 7.88 6.63 -0.98
CA ILE A 37 7.61 5.22 -1.22
C ILE A 37 8.93 4.47 -1.33
N ILE A 38 9.07 3.42 -0.54
CA ILE A 38 10.16 2.45 -0.64
C ILE A 38 9.56 1.11 -1.04
N GLU A 39 10.09 0.52 -2.12
CA GLU A 39 9.80 -0.86 -2.50
C GLU A 39 10.74 -1.81 -1.75
N ALA A 40 10.16 -2.77 -1.05
CA ALA A 40 10.87 -3.91 -0.48
C ALA A 40 10.64 -5.17 -1.34
N ASP A 41 11.11 -6.32 -0.85
CA ASP A 41 11.09 -7.58 -1.58
C ASP A 41 9.70 -7.97 -2.13
N SER A 42 9.71 -8.73 -3.22
CA SER A 42 8.51 -9.38 -3.73
C SER A 42 8.03 -10.48 -2.79
N ARG A 43 6.73 -10.52 -2.53
CA ARG A 43 6.03 -11.49 -1.68
C ARG A 43 4.68 -11.84 -2.30
N SER A 44 4.16 -13.02 -1.99
CA SER A 44 2.81 -13.43 -2.39
C SER A 44 1.87 -13.38 -1.20
N PHE A 45 0.92 -12.45 -1.25
CA PHE A 45 -0.18 -12.28 -0.31
C PHE A 45 -1.50 -12.66 -0.98
N VAL A 46 -2.49 -13.01 -0.15
CA VAL A 46 -3.88 -13.12 -0.62
C VAL A 46 -4.37 -11.76 -1.16
N PRO A 47 -5.28 -11.75 -2.15
CA PRO A 47 -5.78 -10.50 -2.71
C PRO A 47 -6.54 -9.69 -1.65
N LEU A 48 -6.30 -8.38 -1.62
CA LEU A 48 -7.13 -7.45 -0.85
C LEU A 48 -8.46 -7.26 -1.57
N ILE A 49 -9.51 -7.93 -1.11
CA ILE A 49 -10.86 -7.85 -1.70
C ILE A 49 -11.62 -6.65 -1.15
N GLY A 50 -12.30 -5.89 -2.01
CA GLY A 50 -13.23 -4.83 -1.57
C GLY A 50 -13.34 -3.64 -2.53
N LYS A 51 -14.13 -2.63 -2.14
CA LYS A 51 -14.48 -1.46 -2.99
C LYS A 51 -13.30 -0.71 -3.64
N ARG A 52 -12.12 -0.77 -3.04
CA ARG A 52 -10.87 -0.16 -3.55
C ARG A 52 -9.73 -1.19 -3.68
N GLY A 53 -10.09 -2.47 -3.77
CA GLY A 53 -9.20 -3.60 -3.98
C GLY A 53 -9.73 -4.45 -5.15
N TRP A 54 -9.48 -5.75 -5.10
CA TRP A 54 -9.99 -6.70 -6.09
C TRP A 54 -11.50 -6.93 -5.92
N ALA A 55 -12.21 -7.12 -7.04
CA ALA A 55 -13.65 -7.40 -7.05
C ALA A 55 -13.95 -8.82 -6.58
N ASP A 56 -13.19 -9.80 -7.10
CA ASP A 56 -12.93 -11.15 -6.62
C ASP A 56 -11.83 -11.75 -7.51
#